data_AF-A0A1Y4JZB3-F1
#
_entry.id   AF-A0A1Y4JZB3-F1
#
_cell.length_a   1.000
_cell.length_b   1.000
_cell.length_c   1.000
_cell.angle_alpha   90.00
_cell.angle_beta   90.00
_cell.angle_gamma   90.00
#
_symmetry.space_group_name_H-M   'P 1'
#
loop_
_entity.id
_entity.type
_entity.pdbx_description
1 polymer ?
#
loop_
_entity_poly.entity_id
_entity_poly.type
_entity_poly.pdbx_seq_one_letter_code
_entity_poly.pdbx_strand_id
1 'polypeptide(L)'
;MDVTSAVLAGALAGLAGCVPLAVPFEGALRAGAKVSIAAGMAGVMASFLMMTVALAVAYAVAGAGRPFLAFACSMVALFLLFWAVEAIRAWRAANGRRRA
;
A
#
# COMPACT_ATOMS: atom_id res chain seq x y z
N MET A 1 -15.37 18.38 3.42
CA MET A 1 -13.91 18.22 3.59
C MET A 1 -13.20 19.24 2.74
N ASP A 2 -12.20 19.90 3.29
CA ASP A 2 -11.26 20.70 2.49
C ASP A 2 -10.20 19.79 1.83
N VAL A 3 -9.33 20.36 1.01
CA VAL A 3 -8.31 19.60 0.26
C VAL A 3 -7.29 18.97 1.20
N THR A 4 -6.88 19.67 2.26
CA THR A 4 -5.87 19.19 3.21
C THR A 4 -6.35 17.95 3.96
N SER A 5 -7.56 17.99 4.51
CA SER A 5 -8.19 16.84 5.18
C SER A 5 -8.40 15.67 4.23
N ALA A 6 -8.68 15.95 2.94
CA ALA A 6 -8.78 14.91 1.92
C ALA A 6 -7.45 14.22 1.61
N VAL A 7 -6.36 14.98 1.52
CA VAL A 7 -5.02 14.41 1.35
C VAL A 7 -4.65 13.52 2.53
N LEU A 8 -4.87 13.98 3.76
CA LEU A 8 -4.57 13.19 4.96
C LEU A 8 -5.41 11.92 5.05
N ALA A 9 -6.72 12.01 4.77
CA ALA A 9 -7.61 10.86 4.76
C ALA A 9 -7.21 9.84 3.67
N GLY A 10 -6.86 10.31 2.47
CA GLY A 10 -6.38 9.46 1.39
C GLY A 10 -5.07 8.77 1.75
N ALA A 11 -4.11 9.52 2.28
CA ALA A 11 -2.86 8.97 2.77
C ALA A 11 -3.08 7.85 3.80
N LEU A 12 -3.90 8.11 4.83
CA LEU A 12 -4.20 7.11 5.87
C LEU A 12 -4.93 5.89 5.31
N ALA A 13 -5.90 6.07 4.42
CA ALA A 13 -6.60 4.96 3.78
C ALA A 13 -5.66 4.09 2.93
N GLY A 14 -4.72 4.71 2.21
CA GLY A 14 -3.72 4.00 1.42
C GLY A 14 -2.80 3.15 2.30
N LEU A 15 -2.31 3.70 3.42
CA LEU A 15 -1.50 2.96 4.37
C LEU A 15 -2.27 1.84 5.08
N ALA A 16 -3.50 2.12 5.53
CA ALA A 16 -4.36 1.14 6.20
C ALA A 16 -4.67 -0.05 5.28
N GLY A 17 -4.83 0.19 3.98
CA GLY A 17 -5.02 -0.86 2.97
C GLY A 17 -3.78 -1.73 2.75
N CYS A 18 -2.57 -1.26 3.09
CA CYS A 18 -1.31 -1.96 2.81
C CYS A 18 -0.72 -2.67 4.04
N VAL A 19 -0.67 -2.00 5.19
CA VAL A 19 0.10 -2.44 6.37
C VAL A 19 -0.27 -3.86 6.83
N PRO A 20 -1.56 -4.22 7.03
CA PRO A 20 -1.91 -5.56 7.52
C PRO A 20 -1.47 -6.68 6.57
N LEU A 21 -1.44 -6.41 5.26
CA LEU A 21 -1.09 -7.38 4.23
C LEU A 21 0.44 -7.54 4.08
N ALA A 22 1.22 -6.60 4.58
CA ALA A 22 2.67 -6.66 4.61
C ALA A 22 3.24 -7.32 5.87
N VAL A 23 2.47 -7.41 6.97
CA VAL A 23 2.88 -8.10 8.22
C VAL A 23 3.39 -9.53 7.99
N PRO A 24 2.70 -10.41 7.23
CA PRO A 24 3.22 -11.76 6.97
C PRO A 24 4.50 -11.74 6.10
N PHE A 25 4.63 -10.74 5.22
CA PHE A 25 5.82 -10.51 4.41
C PHE A 25 7.03 -10.17 5.29
N GLU A 26 6.84 -9.25 6.24
CA GLU A 26 7.86 -8.85 7.18
C GLU A 26 8.25 -9.98 8.14
N GLY A 27 7.28 -10.80 8.57
CA GLY A 27 7.55 -12.01 9.34
C GLY A 27 8.46 -12.99 8.58
N ALA A 28 8.17 -13.24 7.30
CA ALA A 28 9.00 -14.10 6.46
C ALA A 28 10.42 -13.53 6.24
N LEU A 29 10.54 -12.22 6.04
CA LEU A 29 11.84 -11.54 5.93
C LEU A 29 12.67 -11.67 7.21
N ARG A 30 12.06 -11.44 8.39
CA ARG A 30 12.75 -11.56 9.69
C ARG A 30 13.18 -12.99 10.01
N ALA A 31 12.42 -13.97 9.55
CA ALA A 31 12.77 -15.39 9.67
C ALA A 31 13.90 -15.83 8.71
N GLY A 32 14.43 -14.93 7.87
CA GLY A 32 15.46 -15.24 6.87
C GLY A 32 14.95 -16.13 5.73
N ALA A 33 13.63 -16.28 5.61
CA ALA A 33 12.99 -17.05 4.57
C ALA A 33 12.96 -16.27 3.25
N LYS A 34 13.03 -17.00 2.13
CA LYS A 34 12.78 -16.40 0.82
C LYS A 34 11.29 -16.06 0.73
N VAL A 35 10.98 -14.81 0.44
CA VAL A 35 9.60 -14.38 0.30
C VAL A 35 9.07 -14.78 -1.06
N SER A 36 7.89 -15.40 -1.09
CA SER A 36 7.23 -15.81 -2.33
C SER A 36 6.73 -14.60 -3.11
N ILE A 37 7.08 -14.53 -4.41
CA ILE A 37 6.55 -13.54 -5.34
C ILE A 37 5.02 -13.59 -5.37
N ALA A 38 4.44 -14.81 -5.35
CA ALA A 38 3.00 -14.99 -5.36
C ALA A 38 2.33 -14.40 -4.12
N ALA A 39 2.94 -14.54 -2.94
CA ALA A 39 2.44 -13.92 -1.71
C ALA A 39 2.50 -12.37 -1.80
N GLY A 40 3.54 -11.83 -2.44
CA GLY A 40 3.71 -10.38 -2.61
C GLY A 40 2.66 -9.82 -3.55
N MET A 41 2.45 -10.49 -4.68
CA MET A 41 1.38 -10.17 -5.61
C MET A 41 0.00 -10.26 -4.95
N ALA A 42 -0.26 -11.29 -4.13
CA ALA A 42 -1.52 -11.40 -3.40
C ALA A 42 -1.73 -10.22 -2.44
N GLY A 43 -0.70 -9.80 -1.71
CA GLY A 43 -0.75 -8.62 -0.83
C GLY A 43 -1.03 -7.33 -1.59
N VAL A 44 -0.36 -7.11 -2.73
CA VAL A 44 -0.60 -5.96 -3.62
C VAL A 44 -2.04 -5.96 -4.13
N MET A 45 -2.53 -7.10 -4.62
CA MET A 45 -3.89 -7.24 -5.16
C MET A 45 -4.96 -7.01 -4.10
N ALA A 46 -4.78 -7.56 -2.90
CA ALA A 46 -5.71 -7.35 -1.79
C ALA A 46 -5.71 -5.88 -1.33
N SER A 47 -4.54 -5.22 -1.29
CA SER A 47 -4.43 -3.79 -0.98
C SER A 47 -5.15 -2.95 -2.04
N PHE A 48 -4.94 -3.26 -3.32
CA PHE A 48 -5.58 -2.58 -4.43
C PHE A 48 -7.11 -2.73 -4.39
N LEU A 49 -7.62 -3.91 -4.06
CA LEU A 49 -9.06 -4.14 -3.92
C LEU A 49 -9.65 -3.29 -2.79
N MET A 50 -9.00 -3.27 -1.62
CA MET A 50 -9.43 -2.46 -0.48
C MET A 50 -9.46 -0.96 -0.83
N MET A 51 -8.43 -0.48 -1.53
CA MET A 51 -8.38 0.91 -1.99
C MET A 51 -9.44 1.23 -3.03
N THR A 52 -9.76 0.28 -3.92
CA THR A 52 -10.85 0.44 -4.89
C THR A 52 -12.19 0.60 -4.18
N VAL A 53 -12.44 -0.19 -3.13
CA VAL A 53 -13.62 -0.02 -2.27
C VAL A 53 -13.61 1.34 -1.58
N ALA A 54 -12.47 1.76 -1.02
CA ALA A 54 -12.34 3.07 -0.37
C ALA A 54 -12.64 4.24 -1.34
N LEU A 55 -12.17 4.16 -2.59
CA LEU A 55 -12.51 5.13 -3.64
C LEU A 55 -13.99 5.14 -3.95
N ALA A 56 -14.60 3.97 -4.11
CA ALA A 56 -16.03 3.86 -4.39
C ALA A 56 -16.87 4.49 -3.27
N VAL A 57 -16.53 4.21 -2.01
CA VAL A 57 -17.20 4.81 -0.85
C VAL A 57 -16.97 6.33 -0.81
N ALA A 58 -15.74 6.79 -0.98
CA ALA A 58 -15.43 8.22 -0.98
C ALA A 58 -16.19 8.97 -2.09
N TYR A 59 -16.28 8.38 -3.29
CA TYR A 59 -17.04 8.94 -4.40
C TYR A 59 -18.54 8.97 -4.11
N ALA A 60 -19.09 7.90 -3.55
CA ALA A 60 -20.51 7.81 -3.21
C ALA A 60 -20.92 8.83 -2.13
N VAL A 61 -20.04 9.10 -1.15
CA VAL A 61 -20.33 10.00 -0.03
C VAL A 61 -20.06 11.47 -0.39
N ALA A 62 -18.96 11.76 -1.08
CA ALA A 62 -18.51 13.13 -1.30
C ALA A 62 -18.70 13.65 -2.74
N GLY A 63 -19.06 12.76 -3.68
CA GLY A 63 -19.22 13.08 -5.10
C GLY A 63 -17.91 13.34 -5.83
N ALA A 64 -18.04 13.70 -7.11
CA ALA A 64 -16.92 14.12 -7.95
C ALA A 64 -16.50 15.56 -7.62
N GLY A 65 -15.25 15.78 -7.24
CA GLY A 65 -14.73 17.13 -6.97
C GLY A 65 -13.25 17.16 -6.62
N ARG A 66 -12.69 18.37 -6.44
CA ARG A 66 -11.28 18.57 -6.08
C ARG A 66 -10.87 17.80 -4.79
N PRO A 67 -11.67 17.76 -3.71
CA PRO A 67 -11.32 16.98 -2.52
C PRO A 67 -11.24 15.48 -2.81
N PHE A 68 -12.17 14.93 -3.59
CA PHE A 68 -12.13 13.52 -4.01
C PHE A 68 -10.87 13.21 -4.81
N LEU A 69 -10.49 14.08 -5.76
CA LEU A 69 -9.26 13.89 -6.54
C LEU A 69 -8.02 13.92 -5.64
N ALA A 70 -7.94 14.86 -4.70
CA ALA A 70 -6.83 14.95 -3.75
C ALA A 70 -6.74 13.72 -2.84
N PHE A 71 -7.88 13.22 -2.37
CA PHE A 71 -7.97 11.95 -1.63
C PHE A 71 -7.46 10.79 -2.49
N ALA A 72 -7.96 10.64 -3.72
CA ALA A 72 -7.60 9.53 -4.60
C ALA A 72 -6.11 9.52 -4.94
N CYS A 73 -5.56 10.68 -5.33
CA CYS A 73 -4.15 10.81 -5.69
C CYS A 73 -3.21 10.52 -4.51
N SER A 74 -3.50 11.08 -3.33
CA SER A 74 -2.67 10.85 -2.14
C SER A 74 -2.71 9.39 -1.68
N MET A 75 -3.88 8.76 -1.74
CA MET A 75 -4.07 7.35 -1.43
C MET A 75 -3.23 6.47 -2.37
N VAL A 76 -3.38 6.65 -3.69
CA VAL A 76 -2.62 5.90 -4.71
C VAL A 76 -1.11 6.12 -4.57
N ALA A 77 -0.67 7.36 -4.34
CA ALA A 77 0.73 7.67 -4.16
C ALA A 77 1.36 6.91 -2.98
N LEU A 78 0.68 6.84 -1.83
CA LEU A 78 1.21 6.10 -0.68
C LEU A 78 1.17 4.59 -0.85
N PHE A 79 0.15 4.06 -1.54
CA PHE A 79 0.13 2.65 -1.91
C PHE A 79 1.33 2.25 -2.77
N LEU A 80 1.62 3.04 -3.81
CA LEU A 80 2.76 2.79 -4.68
C LEU A 80 4.08 2.92 -3.90
N LEU A 81 4.21 3.96 -3.07
CA LEU A 81 5.41 4.17 -2.27
C LEU A 81 5.65 3.01 -1.30
N PHE A 82 4.61 2.58 -0.59
CA PHE A 82 4.68 1.48 0.37
C PHE A 82 5.15 0.18 -0.30
N TRP A 83 4.48 -0.23 -1.37
CA TRP A 83 4.83 -1.48 -2.07
C TRP A 83 6.17 -1.40 -2.80
N ALA A 84 6.60 -0.21 -3.26
CA ALA A 84 7.94 -0.01 -3.79
C ALA A 84 9.02 -0.23 -2.71
N VAL A 85 8.80 0.27 -1.50
CA VAL A 85 9.70 0.04 -0.36
C VAL A 85 9.78 -1.46 -0.03
N GLU A 86 8.64 -2.15 0.05
CA GLU A 86 8.61 -3.59 0.32
C GLU A 86 9.28 -4.41 -0.80
N ALA A 87 9.11 -4.03 -2.06
CA ALA A 87 9.80 -4.66 -3.18
C ALA A 87 11.32 -4.50 -3.07
N ILE A 88 11.81 -3.31 -2.71
CA ILE A 88 13.24 -3.06 -2.48
C ILE A 88 13.76 -3.90 -1.30
N ARG A 89 13.00 -3.98 -0.20
CA ARG A 89 13.35 -4.82 0.98
C ARG A 89 13.47 -6.29 0.58
N ALA A 90 12.50 -6.81 -0.17
CA ALA A 90 12.49 -8.19 -0.66
C ALA A 90 13.67 -8.46 -1.62
N TRP A 91 13.95 -7.54 -2.54
CA TRP A 91 15.10 -7.64 -3.45
C TRP A 91 16.44 -7.66 -2.69
N ARG A 92 16.60 -6.79 -1.69
CA ARG A 92 17.79 -6.79 -0.82
C ARG A 92 17.90 -8.08 -0.01
N ALA A 93 16.81 -8.64 0.49
CA ALA A 93 16.86 -9.92 1.22
C ALA A 93 17.24 -11.10 0.30
N ALA A 94 16.78 -11.08 -0.95
CA ALA A 94 17.12 -12.11 -1.93
C ALA A 94 18.58 -12.03 -2.41
N ASN A 95 19.11 -10.81 -2.61
CA ASN A 95 20.42 -10.58 -3.25
C ASN A 95 21.52 -10.09 -2.29
N GLY A 96 21.16 -9.64 -1.09
CA GLY A 96 22.03 -8.99 -0.11
C GLY A 96 22.77 -9.95 0.82
N ARG A 97 22.70 -11.27 0.60
CA ARG A 97 23.69 -12.20 1.17
C ARG A 97 25.05 -11.96 0.50
N ARG A 98 25.73 -10.87 0.88
CA ARG A 98 27.19 -10.83 0.82
C ARG A 98 27.72 -11.88 1.78
N ARG A 99 28.58 -12.75 1.27
CA ARG A 99 29.38 -13.71 2.03
C ARG A 99 30.10 -13.00 3.19
N ALA A 100 29.86 -13.47 4.42
CA ALA A 100 30.82 -13.66 5.50
C ALA A 100 30.06 -14.25 6.70
#